data_AF-A0A9D7F568-F1
#
_entry.id   AF-A0A9D7F568-F1
#
_cell.length_a   1.000
_cell.length_b   1.000
_cell.length_c   1.000
_cell.angle_alpha   90.00
_cell.angle_beta   90.00
_cell.angle_gamma   90.00
#
_symmetry.space_group_name_H-M   'P 1'
#
loop_
_entity.id
_entity.type
_entity.pdbx_description
1 polymer ?
#
loop_
_entity_poly.entity_id
_entity_poly.type
_entity_poly.pdbx_seq_one_letter_code
_entity_poly.pdbx_strand_id
1 'polypeptide(L)'
;MKPLVYVETSIVSYLTARPSRDLVTAARQTWTREWWDIAPSQWRLRISDLVLEEAARGDPSAALLRLDALQNLEVVEINTEARSLAARLIEAGAMPQTEAEDALHIAIASVAGAHYLVTWNFAHLVGPDAKLRLLDTLRACECHAPLLTTPEELLEIIK
;
A
#
# COMPACT_ATOMS: atom_id res chain seq x y z
N MET A 1 -0.15 2.52 -21.63
CA MET A 1 0.89 2.69 -20.57
C MET A 1 0.58 1.69 -19.46
N LYS A 2 1.58 1.21 -18.73
CA LYS A 2 1.35 0.30 -17.58
C LYS A 2 0.65 1.07 -16.44
N PRO A 3 -0.36 0.50 -15.76
CA PRO A 3 -0.98 1.14 -14.61
C PRO A 3 0.03 1.34 -13.47
N LEU A 4 -0.12 2.41 -12.71
CA LEU A 4 0.70 2.70 -11.55
C LEU A 4 0.16 1.96 -10.32
N VAL A 5 1.02 1.18 -9.67
CA VAL A 5 0.74 0.52 -8.39
C VAL A 5 1.61 1.15 -7.31
N TYR A 6 0.98 1.67 -6.27
CA TYR A 6 1.66 2.05 -5.03
C TYR A 6 1.74 0.83 -4.10
N VAL A 7 2.96 0.46 -3.72
CA VAL A 7 3.24 -0.70 -2.86
C VAL A 7 3.36 -0.24 -1.41
N GLU A 8 2.48 -0.72 -0.55
CA GLU A 8 2.54 -0.48 0.89
C GLU A 8 3.40 -1.54 1.62
N THR A 9 3.87 -1.22 2.83
CA THR A 9 4.92 -1.95 3.55
C THR A 9 4.56 -3.39 3.91
N SER A 10 3.29 -3.70 4.12
CA SER A 10 2.83 -5.06 4.39
C SER A 10 3.23 -6.01 3.25
N ILE A 11 3.23 -5.54 2.00
CA ILE A 11 3.60 -6.36 0.84
C ILE A 11 5.05 -6.83 0.95
N VAL A 12 5.99 -5.92 1.20
CA VAL A 12 7.40 -6.32 1.37
C VAL A 12 7.65 -7.11 2.65
N SER A 13 6.83 -6.90 3.68
CA SER A 13 6.88 -7.70 4.90
C SER A 13 6.48 -9.15 4.63
N TYR A 14 5.41 -9.40 3.88
CA TYR A 14 5.01 -10.74 3.45
C TYR A 14 6.00 -11.36 2.46
N LEU A 15 6.61 -10.56 1.58
CA LEU A 15 7.60 -11.00 0.60
C LEU A 15 8.83 -11.63 1.28
N THR A 16 9.39 -10.94 2.27
CA THR A 16 10.70 -11.31 2.86
C THR A 16 10.59 -12.10 4.16
N ALA A 17 9.41 -12.16 4.77
CA ALA A 17 9.18 -12.95 5.98
C ALA A 17 9.50 -14.44 5.77
N ARG A 18 9.94 -15.08 6.87
CA ARG A 18 10.12 -16.53 6.92
C ARG A 18 8.78 -17.23 6.66
N PRO A 19 8.77 -18.39 5.99
CA PRO A 19 7.54 -19.16 5.79
C PRO A 19 6.78 -19.36 7.10
N SER A 20 5.52 -18.95 7.10
CA SER A 20 4.65 -19.09 8.26
C SER A 20 4.02 -20.49 8.30
N ARG A 21 3.71 -20.98 9.51
CA ARG A 21 2.89 -22.18 9.72
C ARG A 21 1.39 -21.85 9.83
N ASP A 22 1.05 -20.57 10.02
CA ASP A 22 -0.32 -20.10 9.93
C ASP A 22 -0.76 -20.09 8.47
N LEU A 23 -1.86 -20.80 8.16
CA LEU A 23 -2.28 -21.05 6.79
C LEU A 23 -2.63 -19.77 6.03
N VAL A 24 -3.29 -18.82 6.69
CA VAL A 24 -3.68 -17.54 6.09
C VAL A 24 -2.43 -16.71 5.77
N THR A 25 -1.51 -16.61 6.73
CA THR A 25 -0.24 -15.93 6.53
C THR A 25 0.58 -16.58 5.42
N ALA A 26 0.67 -17.91 5.40
CA ALA A 26 1.37 -18.65 4.36
C ALA A 26 0.79 -18.40 2.96
N ALA A 27 -0.55 -18.36 2.82
CA ALA A 27 -1.21 -18.03 1.56
C ALA A 27 -0.86 -16.61 1.08
N ARG A 28 -0.93 -15.61 1.98
CA ARG A 28 -0.53 -14.23 1.69
C ARG A 28 0.93 -14.12 1.25
N GLN A 29 1.84 -14.87 1.88
CA GLN A 29 3.25 -14.94 1.48
C GLN A 29 3.40 -15.50 0.07
N THR A 30 2.66 -16.56 -0.28
CA THR A 30 2.67 -17.17 -1.62
C THR A 30 2.16 -16.19 -2.67
N TRP A 31 0.96 -15.63 -2.51
CA TRP A 31 0.40 -14.67 -3.48
C TRP A 31 1.27 -13.43 -3.63
N THR A 32 1.87 -12.95 -2.54
CA THR A 32 2.80 -11.82 -2.60
C THR A 32 4.01 -12.13 -3.47
N ARG A 33 4.62 -13.32 -3.32
CA ARG A 33 5.78 -13.72 -4.13
C ARG A 33 5.41 -13.90 -5.59
N GLU A 34 4.32 -14.62 -5.87
CA GLU A 34 3.84 -14.84 -7.24
C GLU A 34 3.53 -13.52 -7.96
N TRP A 35 2.85 -12.60 -7.27
CA TRP A 35 2.58 -11.27 -7.81
C TRP A 35 3.87 -10.48 -8.02
N TRP A 36 4.77 -10.48 -7.05
CA TRP A 36 6.02 -9.71 -7.10
C TRP A 36 6.89 -10.10 -8.31
N ASP A 37 6.97 -11.40 -8.61
CA ASP A 37 7.79 -11.91 -9.72
C ASP A 37 7.34 -11.40 -11.09
N ILE A 38 6.02 -11.22 -11.27
CA ILE A 38 5.46 -10.78 -12.55
C ILE A 38 5.19 -9.27 -12.60
N ALA A 39 5.07 -8.61 -11.45
CA ALA A 39 4.55 -7.26 -11.34
C ALA A 39 5.32 -6.21 -12.16
N PRO A 40 6.67 -6.19 -12.21
CA PRO A 40 7.42 -5.24 -13.03
C PRO A 40 7.11 -5.34 -14.53
N SER A 41 6.67 -6.52 -15.01
CA SER A 41 6.29 -6.73 -16.41
C SER A 41 4.91 -6.17 -16.74
N GLN A 42 4.03 -6.02 -15.76
CA GLN A 42 2.62 -5.64 -15.95
C GLN A 42 2.30 -4.23 -15.46
N TRP A 43 2.97 -3.77 -14.40
CA TRP A 43 2.71 -2.49 -13.75
C TRP A 43 3.98 -1.64 -13.63
N ARG A 44 3.77 -0.34 -13.37
CA ARG A 44 4.83 0.53 -12.85
C ARG A 44 4.68 0.55 -11.33
N LEU A 45 5.67 0.04 -10.61
CA LEU A 45 5.66 -0.01 -9.15
C LEU A 45 6.31 1.24 -8.56
N ARG A 46 5.69 1.80 -7.53
CA ARG A 46 6.25 2.92 -6.75
C ARG A 46 6.04 2.70 -5.26
N ILE A 47 6.92 3.29 -4.47
CA ILE A 47 6.85 3.34 -3.00
C ILE A 47 6.99 4.80 -2.53
N SER A 48 7.03 5.04 -1.23
CA SER A 48 7.36 6.35 -0.65
C SER A 48 8.43 6.22 0.42
N ASP A 49 8.94 7.36 0.89
CA ASP A 49 9.84 7.40 2.04
C ASP A 49 9.19 6.77 3.29
N LEU A 50 7.86 6.82 3.44
CA LEU A 50 7.14 6.17 4.54
C LEU A 50 7.31 4.66 4.48
N VAL A 51 7.23 4.07 3.28
CA VAL A 51 7.46 2.62 3.10
C VAL A 51 8.89 2.24 3.49
N LEU A 52 9.87 3.08 3.15
CA LEU A 52 11.27 2.86 3.54
C LEU A 52 11.46 2.98 5.05
N GLU A 53 10.87 3.98 5.68
CA GLU A 53 10.91 4.19 7.12
C GLU A 53 10.30 2.99 7.88
N GLU A 54 9.13 2.51 7.46
CA GLU A 54 8.48 1.35 8.07
C GLU A 54 9.24 0.05 7.80
N ALA A 55 9.78 -0.11 6.59
CA ALA A 55 10.64 -1.24 6.22
C ALA A 55 11.91 -1.31 7.08
N ALA A 56 12.41 -0.18 7.58
CA ALA A 56 13.60 -0.12 8.43
C ALA A 56 13.32 -0.45 9.91
N ARG A 57 12.06 -0.43 10.38
CA ARG A 57 11.70 -0.66 11.79
C ARG A 57 11.77 -2.14 12.18
N GLY A 58 12.03 -2.43 13.46
CA GLY A 58 11.97 -3.80 14.01
C GLY A 58 13.31 -4.55 13.97
N ASP A 59 13.27 -5.86 13.72
CA ASP A 59 14.47 -6.70 13.69
C ASP A 59 15.44 -6.26 12.57
N PRO A 60 16.73 -6.00 12.88
CA PRO A 60 17.69 -5.52 11.88
C PRO A 60 17.87 -6.44 10.69
N SER A 61 17.82 -7.76 10.88
CA SER A 61 18.01 -8.72 9.77
C SER A 61 16.79 -8.71 8.85
N ALA A 62 15.58 -8.66 9.40
CA ALA A 62 14.35 -8.53 8.63
C ALA A 62 14.21 -7.17 7.94
N ALA A 63 14.69 -6.09 8.57
CA ALA A 63 14.74 -4.76 7.97
C ALA A 63 15.66 -4.72 6.74
N LEU A 64 16.86 -5.30 6.84
CA LEU A 64 17.79 -5.39 5.72
C LEU A 64 17.18 -6.12 4.51
N LEU A 65 16.49 -7.24 4.74
CA LEU A 65 15.82 -7.97 3.66
C LEU A 65 14.71 -7.15 2.98
N ARG A 66 13.91 -6.41 3.76
CA ARG A 66 12.85 -5.55 3.21
C ARG A 66 13.43 -4.40 2.39
N LEU A 67 14.46 -3.74 2.90
CA LEU A 67 15.11 -2.63 2.19
C LEU A 67 15.80 -3.09 0.90
N ASP A 68 16.45 -4.27 0.91
CA ASP A 68 17.05 -4.87 -0.29
C ASP A 68 16.01 -5.15 -1.39
N ALA A 69 14.82 -5.66 -1.00
CA ALA A 69 13.73 -5.88 -1.96
C ALA A 69 13.19 -4.57 -2.59
N LEU A 70 13.33 -3.44 -1.90
CA LEU A 70 12.81 -2.13 -2.33
C LEU A 70 13.80 -1.31 -3.17
N GLN A 71 15.08 -1.67 -3.20
CA GLN A 71 16.17 -0.82 -3.70
C GLN A 71 16.01 -0.32 -5.15
N ASN A 72 15.26 -1.04 -5.99
CA ASN A 72 15.08 -0.74 -7.40
C ASN A 72 13.73 -0.08 -7.73
N LEU A 73 12.92 0.23 -6.71
CA LEU A 73 11.62 0.87 -6.90
C LEU A 73 11.74 2.40 -6.88
N GLU A 74 10.93 3.04 -7.72
CA GLU A 74 10.86 4.50 -7.75
C GLU A 74 10.14 5.01 -6.49
N VAL A 75 10.78 5.94 -5.78
CA VAL A 75 10.27 6.56 -4.57
C VAL A 75 9.48 7.82 -4.93
N VAL A 76 8.26 7.93 -4.41
CA VAL A 76 7.39 9.10 -4.50
C VAL A 76 7.63 9.99 -3.29
N GLU A 77 7.84 11.27 -3.54
CA GLU A 77 8.00 12.29 -2.51
C GLU A 77 6.73 12.46 -1.67
N ILE A 78 6.90 12.57 -0.36
CA ILE A 78 5.81 12.91 0.57
C ILE A 78 5.69 14.44 0.68
N ASN A 79 4.93 15.03 -0.24
CA ASN A 79 4.71 16.47 -0.30
C ASN A 79 3.62 16.98 0.68
N THR A 80 3.46 18.31 0.75
CA THR A 80 2.45 18.96 1.60
C THR A 80 1.03 18.57 1.22
N GLU A 81 0.75 18.32 -0.06
CA GLU A 81 -0.56 17.92 -0.56
C GLU A 81 -0.97 16.55 0.02
N ALA A 82 -0.08 15.56 -0.03
CA ALA A 82 -0.33 14.24 0.55
C ALA A 82 -0.56 14.31 2.07
N ARG A 83 0.23 15.13 2.78
CA ARG A 83 0.06 15.33 4.23
C ARG A 83 -1.28 16.00 4.56
N SER A 84 -1.66 17.01 3.80
CA SER A 84 -2.95 17.70 3.98
C SER A 84 -4.12 16.76 3.67
N LEU A 85 -4.00 15.93 2.64
CA LEU A 85 -5.03 14.95 2.28
C LEU A 85 -5.19 13.89 3.37
N ALA A 86 -4.09 13.35 3.90
CA ALA A 86 -4.13 12.40 5.01
C ALA A 86 -4.86 12.97 6.23
N ALA A 87 -4.58 14.23 6.60
CA ALA A 87 -5.27 14.92 7.68
C ALA A 87 -6.79 15.04 7.43
N ARG A 88 -7.19 15.38 6.19
CA ARG A 88 -8.61 15.47 5.79
C ARG A 88 -9.31 14.11 5.85
N LEU A 89 -8.64 13.02 5.46
CA LEU A 89 -9.21 11.67 5.56
C LEU A 89 -9.54 11.30 7.02
N ILE A 90 -8.67 11.69 7.95
CA ILE A 90 -8.87 11.48 9.39
C ILE A 90 -9.99 12.38 9.92
N GLU A 91 -9.98 13.67 9.59
CA GLU A 91 -11.00 14.64 10.02
C GLU A 91 -12.40 14.25 9.53
N ALA A 92 -12.51 13.74 8.30
CA ALA A 92 -13.76 13.25 7.72
C ALA A 92 -14.24 11.91 8.32
N GLY A 93 -13.45 11.28 9.20
CA GLY A 93 -13.77 9.96 9.76
C GLY A 93 -13.72 8.84 8.73
N ALA A 94 -12.95 9.02 7.65
CA ALA A 94 -12.64 7.96 6.69
C ALA A 94 -11.54 7.03 7.22
N MET A 95 -10.64 7.57 8.05
CA MET A 95 -9.59 6.84 8.75
C MET A 95 -9.61 7.16 10.25
N PRO A 96 -9.29 6.21 11.14
CA PRO A 96 -9.13 6.49 12.56
C PRO A 96 -7.90 7.38 12.82
N GLN A 97 -7.94 8.20 13.88
CA GLN A 97 -6.77 8.97 14.32
C GLN A 97 -5.58 8.08 14.71
N THR A 98 -5.84 6.84 15.13
CA THR A 98 -4.80 5.87 15.48
C THR A 98 -4.03 5.33 14.27
N GLU A 99 -4.54 5.53 13.06
CA GLU A 99 -4.03 4.95 11.81
C GLU A 99 -3.53 6.04 10.86
N ALA A 100 -2.72 6.95 11.40
CA ALA A 100 -2.22 8.10 10.64
C ALA A 100 -1.27 7.70 9.50
N GLU A 101 -0.49 6.63 9.67
CA GLU A 101 0.42 6.11 8.64
C GLU A 101 -0.38 5.49 7.47
N ASP A 102 -1.40 4.68 7.75
CA ASP A 102 -2.31 4.14 6.72
C ASP A 102 -3.03 5.25 5.94
N ALA A 103 -3.51 6.29 6.64
CA ALA A 103 -4.12 7.46 5.99
C ALA A 103 -3.11 8.16 5.06
N LEU A 104 -1.84 8.20 5.45
CA LEU A 104 -0.77 8.77 4.64
C LEU A 104 -0.42 7.90 3.42
N HIS A 105 -0.39 6.56 3.53
CA HIS A 105 -0.23 5.68 2.37
C HIS A 105 -1.32 5.93 1.31
N ILE A 106 -2.58 6.00 1.75
CA ILE A 106 -3.71 6.28 0.84
C ILE A 106 -3.54 7.65 0.19
N ALA A 107 -3.22 8.67 0.98
CA ALA A 107 -3.04 10.02 0.48
C ALA A 107 -1.90 10.14 -0.54
N ILE A 108 -0.75 9.50 -0.29
CA ILE A 108 0.38 9.46 -1.23
C ILE A 108 -0.02 8.76 -2.52
N ALA A 109 -0.67 7.60 -2.43
CA ALA A 109 -1.15 6.87 -3.61
C ALA A 109 -2.14 7.71 -4.44
N SER A 110 -3.05 8.41 -3.77
CA SER A 110 -4.01 9.34 -4.39
C SER A 110 -3.33 10.50 -5.13
N VAL A 111 -2.41 11.21 -4.47
CA VAL A 111 -1.68 12.34 -5.06
C VAL A 111 -0.77 11.89 -6.21
N ALA A 112 -0.18 10.70 -6.10
CA ALA A 112 0.64 10.12 -7.16
C ALA A 112 -0.16 9.65 -8.39
N GLY A 113 -1.49 9.68 -8.34
CA GLY A 113 -2.35 9.14 -9.41
C GLY A 113 -2.22 7.63 -9.56
N ALA A 114 -1.99 6.91 -8.46
CA ALA A 114 -1.90 5.47 -8.47
C ALA A 114 -3.25 4.85 -8.85
N HIS A 115 -3.22 3.90 -9.78
CA HIS A 115 -4.42 3.16 -10.15
C HIS A 115 -4.78 2.18 -9.03
N TYR A 116 -3.75 1.58 -8.43
CA TYR A 116 -3.88 0.62 -7.35
C TYR A 116 -3.01 1.00 -6.15
N LEU A 117 -3.53 0.78 -4.95
CA LEU A 117 -2.76 0.68 -3.73
C LEU A 117 -2.79 -0.79 -3.33
N VAL A 118 -1.63 -1.46 -3.41
CA VAL A 118 -1.53 -2.88 -3.06
C VAL A 118 -1.13 -3.01 -1.59
N THR A 119 -1.95 -3.72 -0.82
CA THR A 119 -1.79 -3.86 0.64
C THR A 119 -2.40 -5.18 1.12
N TRP A 120 -1.96 -5.67 2.28
CA TRP A 120 -2.67 -6.67 3.09
C TRP A 120 -3.38 -6.06 4.29
N ASN A 121 -3.18 -4.77 4.58
CA ASN A 121 -3.65 -4.11 5.79
C ASN A 121 -5.02 -3.42 5.63
N PHE A 122 -6.04 -4.17 5.19
CA PHE A 122 -7.42 -3.64 5.06
C PHE A 122 -8.16 -3.50 6.38
N ALA A 123 -7.62 -4.05 7.47
CA ALA A 123 -8.33 -4.20 8.73
C ALA A 123 -8.76 -2.86 9.34
N HIS A 124 -8.05 -1.78 9.03
CA HIS A 124 -8.29 -0.46 9.60
C HIS A 124 -9.37 0.35 8.86
N LEU A 125 -9.73 -0.06 7.63
CA LEU A 125 -10.91 0.44 6.90
C LEU A 125 -12.15 -0.36 7.32
N VAL A 126 -12.51 -0.25 8.60
CA VAL A 126 -13.59 -1.02 9.21
C VAL A 126 -14.95 -0.54 8.68
N GLY A 127 -15.42 -1.20 7.63
CA GLY A 127 -16.81 -1.19 7.19
C GLY A 127 -17.09 -0.42 5.88
N PRO A 128 -18.19 -0.76 5.19
CA PRO A 128 -18.60 -0.10 3.94
C PRO A 128 -18.70 1.43 4.07
N ASP A 129 -19.20 1.94 5.21
CA ASP A 129 -19.36 3.38 5.43
C ASP A 129 -18.03 4.13 5.48
N ALA A 130 -17.00 3.55 6.08
CA ALA A 130 -15.66 4.14 6.10
C ALA A 130 -15.08 4.21 4.68
N LYS A 131 -15.30 3.17 3.87
CA LYS A 131 -14.90 3.14 2.45
C LYS A 131 -15.67 4.18 1.63
N LEU A 132 -16.96 4.35 1.85
CA LEU A 132 -17.75 5.40 1.19
C LEU A 132 -17.24 6.79 1.56
N ARG A 133 -17.02 7.06 2.86
CA ARG A 133 -16.43 8.33 3.33
C ARG A 133 -15.07 8.58 2.74
N LEU A 134 -14.22 7.55 2.62
CA LEU A 134 -12.94 7.66 1.93
C LEU A 134 -13.13 8.14 0.49
N LEU A 135 -13.97 7.46 -0.28
CA LEU A 135 -14.22 7.81 -1.68
C LEU A 135 -14.86 9.20 -1.85
N ASP A 136 -15.76 9.58 -0.96
CA ASP A 136 -16.41 10.90 -0.96
C ASP A 136 -15.38 11.99 -0.62
N THR A 137 -14.51 11.75 0.37
CA THR A 137 -13.46 12.69 0.76
C THR A 137 -12.46 12.89 -0.36
N LEU A 138 -11.96 11.81 -0.98
CA LEU A 138 -11.04 11.89 -2.12
C LEU A 138 -11.64 12.67 -3.29
N ARG A 139 -12.92 12.42 -3.61
CA ARG A 139 -13.67 13.18 -4.63
C ARG A 139 -13.80 14.66 -4.28
N ALA A 140 -14.12 14.99 -3.03
CA ALA A 140 -14.20 16.37 -2.55
C ALA A 140 -12.84 17.09 -2.47
N CYS A 141 -11.73 16.34 -2.56
CA CYS A 141 -10.39 16.88 -2.69
C CYS A 141 -9.92 16.98 -4.16
N GLU A 142 -10.75 16.57 -5.12
CA GLU A 142 -10.35 16.43 -6.54
C GLU A 142 -9.14 15.49 -6.73
N CYS A 143 -8.94 14.55 -5.81
CA CYS A 143 -7.84 13.59 -5.84
C CYS A 143 -8.25 12.28 -6.51
N HIS A 144 -7.29 11.59 -7.10
CA HIS A 144 -7.50 10.24 -7.62
C HIS A 144 -7.81 9.26 -6.49
N ALA A 145 -8.80 8.38 -6.67
CA ALA A 145 -9.09 7.31 -5.73
C ALA A 145 -8.43 6.01 -6.20
N PRO A 146 -7.28 5.60 -5.62
CA PRO A 146 -6.67 4.33 -5.97
C PRO A 146 -7.61 3.20 -5.55
N LEU A 147 -7.68 2.14 -6.36
CA LEU A 147 -8.32 0.91 -5.92
C LEU A 147 -7.41 0.21 -4.90
N LEU A 148 -7.90 0.06 -3.67
CA LEU A 148 -7.20 -0.72 -2.66
C LEU A 148 -7.40 -2.20 -2.97
N THR A 149 -6.31 -2.93 -3.12
CA THR A 149 -6.35 -4.31 -3.62
C THR A 149 -5.22 -5.17 -3.04
N THR A 150 -5.37 -6.48 -3.12
CA THR A 150 -4.38 -7.47 -2.70
C THR A 150 -3.52 -7.95 -3.88
N PRO A 151 -2.35 -8.53 -3.61
CA PRO A 151 -1.63 -9.32 -4.60
C PRO A 151 -2.47 -10.41 -5.27
N GLU A 152 -3.34 -11.09 -4.51
CA GLU A 152 -4.24 -12.14 -5.00
C GLU A 152 -5.21 -11.59 -6.06
N GLU A 153 -5.93 -10.52 -5.76
CA GLU A 153 -6.87 -9.88 -6.71
C GLU A 153 -6.15 -9.38 -7.97
N LEU A 154 -4.94 -8.82 -7.84
CA LEU A 154 -4.16 -8.38 -8.99
C LEU A 154 -3.69 -9.55 -9.88
N LEU A 155 -3.39 -10.71 -9.29
CA LEU A 155 -3.06 -11.92 -10.04
C LEU A 155 -4.24 -12.44 -10.87
N GLU A 156 -5.47 -12.29 -10.37
CA GLU A 156 -6.68 -12.72 -11.10
C GLU A 156 -6.92 -11.95 -12.39
N ILE A 157 -6.44 -10.70 -12.48
CA ILE A 157 -6.60 -9.84 -13.66
C ILE A 157 -5.70 -10.29 -14.83
N ILE A 158 -4.64 -11.06 -14.55
CA ILE A 158 -3.66 -11.51 -15.55
C ILE A 158 -4.00 -12.88 -16.14
N LYS A 159 -4.91 -13.63 -15.50
CA LYS A 159 -5.35 -14.95 -15.98
C LYS A 159 -6.25 -14.81 -17.21
#